data_AF-A0A1T5DEW3-F1
#
_entry.id   AF-A0A1T5DEW3-F1
#
_cell.length_a   1.000
_cell.length_b   1.000
_cell.length_c   1.000
_cell.angle_alpha   90.00
_cell.angle_beta   90.00
_cell.angle_gamma   90.00
#
_symmetry.space_group_name_H-M   'P 1'
#
loop_
_entity.id
_entity.type
_entity.pdbx_description
1 polymer ?
#
loop_
_entity_poly.entity_id
_entity_poly.type
_entity_poly.pdbx_seq_one_letter_code
_entity_poly.pdbx_strand_id
1 'polypeptide(L)' 'NKFNTEDQLDEAVNRYVHVWYNHIRPHSYNGGLTPFEARNLA' A
#
# COMPACT_ATOMS: atom_id res chain seq x y z
N ASN A 1 -8.89 6.81 -13.48
CA ASN A 1 -7.98 7.74 -12.79
C ASN A 1 -7.22 8.52 -13.84
N LYS A 2 -7.56 9.80 -14.04
CA LYS A 2 -6.73 10.74 -14.81
C LYS A 2 -5.99 11.61 -13.82
N PHE A 3 -4.69 11.76 -14.03
CA PHE A 3 -3.84 12.68 -13.29
C PHE A 3 -3.47 13.82 -14.25
N ASN A 4 -3.51 15.05 -13.75
CA ASN A 4 -3.27 16.23 -14.60
C ASN A 4 -1.81 16.70 -14.53
N THR A 5 -1.05 16.19 -13.56
CA THR A 5 0.38 16.46 -13.39
C THR A 5 1.11 15.19 -12.94
N GLU A 6 2.43 15.17 -13.10
CA GLU A 6 3.31 14.12 -12.59
C GLU A 6 3.23 14.04 -11.06
N ASP A 7 3.27 15.19 -10.36
CA ASP A 7 3.12 15.24 -8.90
C ASP A 7 1.85 14.53 -8.39
N GLN A 8 0.72 14.67 -9.10
CA GLN A 8 -0.53 14.01 -8.73
C GLN A 8 -0.48 12.49 -8.92
N LEU A 9 0.20 12.04 -9.98
CA LEU A 9 0.44 10.62 -10.20
C LEU A 9 1.35 10.07 -9.10
N ASP A 10 2.45 10.76 -8.80
CA ASP A 10 3.42 10.35 -7.80
C ASP A 10 2.80 10.31 -6.40
N GLU A 11 2.01 11.30 -6.03
CA GLU A 11 1.28 11.30 -4.75
C GLU A 11 0.31 10.12 -4.67
N ALA A 12 -0.42 9.82 -5.75
CA ALA A 12 -1.36 8.73 -5.79
C ALA A 12 -0.69 7.36 -5.69
N VAL A 13 0.43 7.16 -6.40
CA VAL A 13 1.24 5.94 -6.31
C VAL A 13 1.81 5.78 -4.91
N ASN A 14 2.40 6.84 -4.34
CA ASN A 14 2.93 6.82 -2.98
C ASN A 14 1.85 6.46 -1.96
N ARG A 15 0.68 7.08 -2.04
CA ARG A 15 -0.46 6.78 -1.14
C ARG A 15 -0.92 5.33 -1.29
N TYR A 16 -0.99 4.83 -2.52
CA TYR A 16 -1.38 3.45 -2.76
C TYR A 16 -0.37 2.46 -2.16
N VAL A 17 0.93 2.65 -2.42
CA VAL A 17 1.96 1.72 -1.93
C VAL A 17 2.15 1.83 -0.42
N HIS A 18 2.37 3.03 0.09
CA HIS A 18 2.68 3.24 1.49
C HIS A 18 1.47 3.05 2.38
N VAL A 19 0.30 3.57 2.04
CA VAL A 19 -0.87 3.47 2.92
C VAL A 19 -1.64 2.20 2.62
N TRP A 20 -2.20 2.09 1.41
CA TRP A 20 -3.17 1.03 1.14
C TRP A 20 -2.52 -0.36 1.08
N TYR A 21 -1.53 -0.57 0.22
CA TYR A 21 -0.90 -1.87 0.03
C TYR A 21 -0.18 -2.35 1.29
N ASN A 22 0.63 -1.49 1.91
CA ASN A 22 1.45 -1.91 3.05
C ASN A 22 0.69 -1.98 4.38
N HIS A 23 -0.28 -1.09 4.65
CA HIS A 23 -0.89 -0.98 5.98
C HIS A 23 -2.39 -1.29 6.03
N ILE A 24 -3.08 -1.41 4.89
CA ILE A 24 -4.54 -1.66 4.87
C ILE A 24 -4.87 -3.00 4.21
N ARG A 25 -4.18 -3.37 3.13
CA ARG A 25 -4.54 -4.53 2.33
C ARG A 25 -4.16 -5.84 3.05
N PRO A 26 -5.13 -6.72 3.38
CA PRO A 26 -4.82 -8.05 3.88
C PRO A 26 -4.29 -8.95 2.75
N HIS A 27 -3.30 -9.79 3.05
CA HIS A 27 -2.72 -10.74 2.10
C HIS A 27 -2.94 -12.19 2.54
N SER A 28 -3.50 -13.02 1.65
CA SER A 28 -3.70 -14.45 1.90
C SER A 28 -2.39 -15.20 2.17
N TYR A 29 -1.30 -14.83 1.49
CA TYR A 29 0.03 -15.37 1.74
C TYR A 29 0.53 -15.08 3.16
N ASN A 30 0.16 -13.92 3.72
CA ASN A 30 0.51 -13.50 5.09
C ASN A 30 -0.54 -13.96 6.12
N GLY A 31 -1.36 -14.98 5.81
CA GLY A 31 -2.40 -15.46 6.72
C GLY A 31 -3.52 -14.44 6.98
N GLY A 32 -3.72 -13.49 6.06
CA GLY A 32 -4.71 -12.42 6.20
C GLY A 32 -4.15 -11.12 6.77
N LEU A 33 -2.88 -11.09 7.20
CA LEU A 33 -2.24 -9.88 7.70
C LEU A 33 -1.83 -8.94 6.57
N THR A 34 -1.69 -7.67 6.91
CA THR A 34 -1.07 -6.68 6.04
C THR A 34 0.44 -6.92 5.94
N PRO A 35 1.13 -6.41 4.88
CA PRO A 35 2.57 -6.53 4.78
C PRO A 35 3.32 -5.89 5.96
N PHE A 36 2.80 -4.79 6.52
CA PHE A 36 3.39 -4.15 7.70
C PHE A 36 3.27 -5.04 8.94
N GLU A 37 2.09 -5.56 9.23
CA GLU A 37 1.88 -6.47 10.38
C GLU A 37 2.74 -7.72 10.27
N ALA A 38 2.79 -8.35 9.09
CA ALA A 38 3.58 -9.56 8.88
C ALA A 38 5.10 -9.33 9.11
N ARG A 39 5.62 -8.16 8.77
CA ARG A 39 7.03 -7.80 9.03
C ARG A 39 7.34 -7.55 10.50
N ASN A 40 6.38 -7.01 11.26
CA ASN A 40 6.58 -6.69 12.67
C ASN A 40 6.30 -7.85 13.61
N LEU A 41 5.73 -8.95 13.10
CA LEU A 41 5.56 -10.21 13.83
C LEU A 41 6.72 -11.19 13.63
N ALA A 42 7.56 -10.98 12.60
CA ALA A 42 8.78 -11.74 12.35
C ALA A 42 9.93 -11.24 13.23
#